data_AF-A0A1V3IR84-F1
#
_entry.id   AF-A0A1V3IR84-F1
#
_cell.length_a   1.000
_cell.length_b   1.000
_cell.length_c   1.000
_cell.angle_alpha   90.00
_cell.angle_beta   90.00
_cell.angle_gamma   90.00
#
_symmetry.space_group_name_H-M   'P 1'
#
loop_
_entity.id
_entity.type
_entity.pdbx_description
1 polymer ?
#
loop_
_entity_poly.entity_id
_entity_poly.type
_entity_poly.pdbx_seq_one_letter_code
_entity_poly.pdbx_strand_id
1 'polypeptide(L)'
;MDFFIDWLEIEQDFGFDIPNAVLCSIFDFGMIGIHLDTGEMQTGVRTGTYHHKGSYCDQVSIKISGSVIRMSGNPSRWNRLENILGFDSIDSCVACFNSILYSLRLPQFTSCTEIFYRQGEDGSKVSKFSNGAIIKRLDITTNKAVGLGNERTFLKALSQMRYRNSIGRLHTNGCTVDWLSAKGSANLIYPSCYIKHEELRLHSYDKIKNKFGEHSNEFKYYKDVYDYCEKNGVVRFEQKLKSRYLQRENLCYWGLSDFTKLENLQVEFMNMYKKLSVSKYDLETIAEQLVSQGVVDTLRKATTSAYYAMLWVSGKELGLRNRQYKEHRARLRKIGIDIANPCDVEKFQAIRVVSCDHIFVRPFKAPDFYKFPSNVPVNLRLVA
;
A
#
# COMPACT_ATOMS: atom_id res chain seq x y z
N MET A 1 -0.89 -14.63 7.43
CA MET A 1 -0.96 -13.67 6.32
C MET A 1 0.45 -13.14 6.06
N ASP A 2 0.88 -13.13 4.81
CA ASP A 2 2.22 -12.64 4.40
C ASP A 2 2.34 -11.10 4.35
N PHE A 3 1.47 -10.36 5.03
CA PHE A 3 1.45 -8.90 5.05
C PHE A 3 0.96 -8.34 6.39
N PHE A 4 1.27 -7.07 6.63
CA PHE A 4 0.71 -6.27 7.72
C PHE A 4 0.03 -5.02 7.17
N ILE A 5 -0.78 -4.39 8.00
CA ILE A 5 -1.58 -3.21 7.65
C ILE A 5 -0.84 -1.96 8.10
N ASP A 6 -0.54 -1.06 7.16
CA ASP A 6 0.14 0.21 7.46
C ASP A 6 -0.84 1.37 7.63
N TRP A 7 -2.01 1.34 6.99
CA TRP A 7 -3.00 2.41 7.11
C TRP A 7 -4.41 1.85 7.11
N LEU A 8 -5.26 2.44 7.95
CA LEU A 8 -6.69 2.19 7.98
C LEU A 8 -7.44 3.52 7.97
N GLU A 9 -8.39 3.66 7.06
CA GLU A 9 -9.46 4.66 7.15
C GLU A 9 -10.78 3.91 7.24
N ILE A 10 -11.56 4.18 8.29
CA ILE A 10 -12.81 3.51 8.58
C ILE A 10 -13.87 4.55 8.99
N GLU A 11 -15.12 4.26 8.67
CA GLU A 11 -16.26 5.13 8.96
C GLU A 11 -17.47 4.31 9.39
N GLN A 12 -18.22 4.80 10.37
CA GLN A 12 -19.50 4.22 10.75
C GLN A 12 -20.51 5.33 11.01
N ASP A 13 -21.74 5.09 10.55
CA ASP A 13 -22.92 5.83 10.97
C ASP A 13 -23.51 5.11 12.19
N PHE A 14 -23.58 5.79 13.32
CA PHE A 14 -24.08 5.23 14.57
C PHE A 14 -25.61 5.35 14.70
N GLY A 15 -26.28 6.07 13.80
CA GLY A 15 -27.73 6.28 13.86
C GLY A 15 -28.20 7.22 14.97
N PHE A 16 -27.28 7.82 15.74
CA PHE A 16 -27.56 8.86 16.72
C PHE A 16 -26.49 9.95 16.66
N ASP A 17 -26.90 11.20 16.89
CA ASP A 17 -25.96 12.32 16.96
C ASP A 17 -25.02 12.18 18.15
N ILE A 18 -23.74 12.49 17.93
CA ILE A 18 -22.74 12.47 19.01
C ILE A 18 -23.08 13.59 20.02
N PRO A 19 -23.15 13.30 21.33
CA PRO A 19 -23.54 14.30 22.32
C PRO A 19 -22.66 15.55 22.30
N ASN A 20 -23.27 16.73 22.36
CA ASN A 20 -22.56 18.02 22.34
C ASN A 20 -21.47 18.12 23.41
N ALA A 21 -21.71 17.57 24.61
CA ALA A 21 -20.71 17.57 25.68
C ALA A 21 -19.42 16.81 25.27
N VAL A 22 -19.54 15.73 24.50
CA VAL A 22 -18.37 14.99 23.97
C VAL A 22 -17.72 15.78 22.86
N LEU A 23 -18.50 16.36 21.94
CA LEU A 23 -17.98 17.19 20.85
C LEU A 23 -17.17 18.37 21.37
N CYS A 24 -17.70 19.14 22.33
CA CYS A 24 -17.01 20.28 22.94
C CYS A 24 -15.75 19.89 23.73
N SER A 25 -15.60 18.63 24.12
CA SER A 25 -14.38 18.16 24.79
C SER A 25 -13.23 17.85 23.81
N ILE A 26 -13.53 17.77 22.50
CA ILE A 26 -12.57 17.36 21.46
C ILE A 26 -12.35 18.48 20.43
N PHE A 27 -13.41 19.24 20.11
CA PHE A 27 -13.44 20.22 19.03
C PHE A 27 -13.80 21.61 19.57
N ASP A 28 -13.04 22.61 19.14
CA ASP A 28 -13.30 24.01 19.47
C ASP A 28 -14.34 24.67 18.55
N PHE A 29 -14.63 24.05 17.40
CA PHE A 29 -15.53 24.60 16.38
C PHE A 29 -16.25 23.51 15.58
N GLY A 30 -17.50 23.78 15.22
CA GLY A 30 -18.34 22.95 14.36
C GLY A 30 -19.24 23.80 13.46
N MET A 31 -19.70 23.21 12.36
CA MET A 31 -20.57 23.85 11.38
C MET A 31 -21.90 23.11 11.27
N ILE A 32 -22.98 23.88 11.13
CA ILE A 32 -24.30 23.38 10.73
C ILE A 32 -24.63 24.09 9.41
N GLY A 33 -24.96 23.31 8.38
CA GLY A 33 -25.35 23.85 7.09
C GLY A 33 -26.81 24.28 7.10
N ILE A 34 -27.13 25.40 6.44
CA ILE A 34 -28.51 25.83 6.21
C ILE A 34 -28.74 25.79 4.69
N HIS A 35 -29.82 25.16 4.27
CA HIS A 35 -30.24 25.19 2.87
C HIS A 35 -30.80 26.58 2.56
N LEU A 36 -30.12 27.35 1.69
CA LEU A 36 -30.41 28.78 1.51
C LEU A 36 -31.80 29.05 0.92
N ASP A 37 -32.30 28.16 0.07
CA ASP A 37 -33.59 28.36 -0.59
C ASP A 37 -34.79 27.96 0.29
N THR A 38 -34.59 27.03 1.23
CA THR A 38 -35.69 26.49 2.06
C THR A 38 -35.61 26.93 3.53
N GLY A 39 -34.45 27.43 3.96
CA GLY A 39 -34.16 27.74 5.37
C GLY A 39 -33.97 26.51 6.27
N GLU A 40 -34.05 25.30 5.72
CA GLU A 40 -33.92 24.07 6.50
C GLU A 40 -32.48 23.89 6.99
N MET A 41 -32.33 23.64 8.30
CA MET A 41 -31.03 23.31 8.89
C MET A 41 -30.71 21.85 8.64
N GLN A 42 -29.47 21.56 8.24
CA GLN A 42 -28.95 20.21 8.25
C GLN A 42 -28.91 19.66 9.68
N THR A 43 -29.29 18.40 9.84
CA THR A 43 -29.18 17.70 11.11
C THR A 43 -27.73 17.33 11.41
N GLY A 44 -27.35 17.45 12.68
CA GLY A 44 -26.04 17.08 13.19
C GLY A 44 -24.93 18.11 12.94
N VAL A 45 -23.98 18.18 13.88
CA VAL A 45 -22.80 19.06 13.78
C VAL A 45 -21.73 18.41 12.89
N ARG A 46 -21.17 19.19 11.96
CA ARG A 46 -20.00 18.79 11.16
C ARG A 46 -18.74 19.43 11.74
N THR A 47 -17.76 18.61 12.10
CA THR A 47 -16.51 19.10 12.67
C THR A 47 -15.42 19.23 11.62
N GLY A 48 -14.39 20.02 11.95
CA GLY A 48 -13.09 19.91 11.30
C GLY A 48 -12.42 18.56 11.56
N THR A 49 -11.20 18.39 11.02
CA THR A 49 -10.38 17.21 11.30
C THR A 49 -9.62 17.41 12.60
N TYR A 50 -9.96 16.64 13.63
CA TYR A 50 -9.18 16.57 14.87
C TYR A 50 -8.02 15.61 14.68
N HIS A 51 -6.82 16.04 15.08
CA HIS A 51 -5.61 15.22 15.01
C HIS A 51 -5.22 14.79 16.42
N HIS A 52 -5.59 13.57 16.79
CA HIS A 52 -5.23 13.00 18.07
C HIS A 52 -3.79 12.47 18.00
N LYS A 53 -2.92 13.00 18.87
CA LYS A 53 -1.49 12.65 18.91
C LYS A 53 -1.24 11.50 19.90
N GLY A 54 -0.47 10.53 19.47
CA GLY A 54 0.08 9.51 20.35
C GLY A 54 1.45 9.92 20.92
N SER A 55 2.13 8.94 21.53
CA SER A 55 3.32 9.19 22.37
C SER A 55 4.56 9.63 21.56
N TYR A 56 4.71 9.16 20.31
CA TYR A 56 6.00 9.20 19.58
C TYR A 56 5.87 9.87 18.19
N CYS A 57 5.02 10.89 18.09
CA CYS A 57 4.71 11.68 16.88
C CYS A 57 3.76 11.01 15.88
N ASP A 58 3.21 9.86 16.25
CA ASP A 58 2.07 9.27 15.61
C ASP A 58 0.81 10.13 15.80
N GLN A 59 -0.05 10.13 14.79
CA GLN A 59 -1.32 10.82 14.85
C GLN A 59 -2.39 10.05 14.09
N VAL A 60 -3.62 10.16 14.58
CA VAL A 60 -4.82 9.70 13.90
C VAL A 60 -5.74 10.90 13.70
N SER A 61 -6.39 10.93 12.54
CA SER A 61 -7.36 11.96 12.19
C SER A 61 -8.76 11.45 12.49
N ILE A 62 -9.56 12.24 13.20
CA ILE A 62 -10.96 11.96 13.51
C ILE A 62 -11.82 13.10 12.96
N LYS A 63 -12.89 12.75 12.27
CA LYS A 63 -13.90 13.69 11.78
C LYS A 63 -15.29 13.18 12.12
N ILE A 64 -16.15 14.08 12.59
CA ILE A 64 -17.53 13.77 12.95
C ILE A 64 -18.46 14.58 12.05
N SER A 65 -19.54 13.96 11.60
CA SER A 65 -20.58 14.60 10.79
C SER A 65 -21.93 14.04 11.21
N GLY A 66 -22.58 14.71 12.18
CA GLY A 66 -23.79 14.21 12.84
C GLY A 66 -23.52 12.89 13.56
N SER A 67 -24.19 11.83 13.11
CA SER A 67 -24.03 10.46 13.61
C SER A 67 -22.84 9.69 13.03
N VAL A 68 -22.13 10.27 12.07
CA VAL A 68 -21.03 9.59 11.36
C VAL A 68 -19.69 9.94 11.98
N ILE A 69 -18.94 8.92 12.41
CA ILE A 69 -17.53 9.07 12.78
C ILE A 69 -16.66 8.45 11.70
N ARG A 70 -15.67 9.22 11.24
CA ARG A 70 -14.61 8.75 10.37
C ARG A 70 -13.27 8.89 11.07
N MET A 71 -12.48 7.82 11.05
CA MET A 71 -11.15 7.76 11.64
C MET A 71 -10.14 7.27 10.61
N SER A 72 -8.97 7.91 10.55
CA SER A 72 -7.91 7.60 9.58
C SER A 72 -6.53 7.69 10.23
N GLY A 73 -5.66 6.71 9.98
CA GLY A 73 -4.29 6.74 10.49
C GLY A 73 -3.56 5.41 10.32
N ASN A 74 -2.37 5.33 10.91
CA ASN A 74 -1.54 4.13 10.95
C ASN A 74 -1.68 3.44 12.32
N PRO A 75 -2.59 2.47 12.49
CA PRO A 75 -2.76 1.76 13.76
C PRO A 75 -1.50 1.01 14.17
N SER A 76 -0.77 0.47 13.20
CA SER A 76 0.49 -0.26 13.41
C SER A 76 1.63 0.61 13.95
N ARG A 77 1.57 1.93 13.78
CA ARG A 77 2.53 2.90 14.33
C ARG A 77 2.05 3.56 15.62
N TRP A 78 0.81 3.32 16.04
CA TRP A 78 0.25 3.97 17.22
C TRP A 78 1.08 3.66 18.47
N ASN A 79 1.49 4.70 19.20
CA ASN A 79 2.42 4.67 20.32
C ASN A 79 3.77 4.00 20.02
N ARG A 80 4.27 4.12 18.78
CA ARG A 80 5.57 3.58 18.35
C ARG A 80 6.37 4.61 17.55
N LEU A 81 7.70 4.51 17.67
CA LEU A 81 8.64 5.41 16.97
C LEU A 81 8.70 5.14 15.46
N GLU A 82 8.61 3.87 15.08
CA GLU A 82 8.71 3.36 13.72
C GLU A 82 7.62 2.34 13.42
N ASN A 83 7.50 2.00 12.15
CA ASN A 83 6.65 0.91 11.69
C ASN A 83 7.40 0.21 10.55
N ILE A 84 8.26 -0.75 10.90
CA ILE A 84 8.80 -1.79 10.02
C ILE A 84 7.79 -2.93 9.87
N LEU A 85 7.22 -3.41 10.97
CA LEU A 85 6.13 -4.40 11.00
C LEU A 85 4.93 -3.84 11.77
N GLY A 86 3.76 -4.36 11.42
CA GLY A 86 2.48 -3.91 11.92
C GLY A 86 1.54 -5.06 12.30
N PHE A 87 0.30 -4.70 12.61
CA PHE A 87 -0.78 -5.67 12.79
C PHE A 87 -1.06 -6.41 11.49
N ASP A 88 -1.28 -7.71 11.58
CA ASP A 88 -1.56 -8.62 10.46
C ASP A 88 -3.06 -8.86 10.23
N SER A 89 -3.92 -8.32 11.10
CA SER A 89 -5.36 -8.46 11.05
C SER A 89 -6.06 -7.10 11.14
N ILE A 90 -7.16 -6.97 10.39
CA ILE A 90 -8.01 -5.79 10.44
C ILE A 90 -8.66 -5.65 11.80
N ASP A 91 -9.04 -6.77 12.45
CA ASP A 91 -9.60 -6.76 13.80
C ASP A 91 -8.65 -6.12 14.82
N SER A 92 -7.35 -6.44 14.75
CA SER A 92 -6.36 -5.81 15.62
C SER A 92 -6.20 -4.32 15.34
N CYS A 93 -6.30 -3.90 14.08
CA CYS A 93 -6.28 -2.48 13.69
C CYS A 93 -7.51 -1.74 14.22
N VAL A 94 -8.70 -2.33 14.09
CA VAL A 94 -9.96 -1.74 14.57
C VAL A 94 -9.98 -1.72 16.10
N ALA A 95 -9.46 -2.73 16.78
CA ALA A 95 -9.29 -2.73 18.23
C ALA A 95 -8.40 -1.57 18.71
N CYS A 96 -7.28 -1.31 18.01
CA CYS A 96 -6.45 -0.13 18.27
C CYS A 96 -7.26 1.17 18.12
N PHE A 97 -8.03 1.34 17.04
CA PHE A 97 -8.87 2.52 16.84
C PHE A 97 -9.96 2.65 17.90
N ASN A 98 -10.63 1.55 18.27
CA ASN A 98 -11.65 1.52 19.30
C ASN A 98 -11.10 1.88 20.69
N SER A 99 -9.84 1.55 20.98
CA SER A 99 -9.19 1.99 22.23
C SER A 99 -9.02 3.51 22.28
N ILE A 100 -8.71 4.14 21.13
CA ILE A 100 -8.56 5.58 21.01
C ILE A 100 -9.93 6.26 21.13
N LEU A 101 -10.94 5.77 20.41
CA LEU A 101 -12.31 6.29 20.51
C LEU A 101 -12.83 6.21 21.95
N TYR A 102 -12.58 5.09 22.63
CA TYR A 102 -12.94 4.93 24.03
C TYR A 102 -12.28 5.97 24.93
N SER A 103 -10.98 6.24 24.75
CA SER A 103 -10.26 7.26 25.53
C SER A 103 -10.82 8.67 25.32
N LEU A 104 -11.42 8.94 24.16
CA LEU A 104 -12.09 10.18 23.80
C LEU A 104 -13.59 10.18 24.13
N ARG A 105 -14.11 9.13 24.77
CA ARG A 105 -15.54 8.93 25.07
C ARG A 105 -16.45 8.95 23.83
N LEU A 106 -15.90 8.58 22.68
CA LEU A 106 -16.64 8.39 21.44
C LEU A 106 -17.14 6.95 21.32
N PRO A 107 -18.27 6.71 20.62
CA PRO A 107 -18.74 5.35 20.36
C PRO A 107 -17.72 4.57 19.52
N GLN A 108 -17.61 3.28 19.79
CA GLN A 108 -16.65 2.38 19.16
C GLN A 108 -17.22 1.75 17.89
N PHE A 109 -16.37 1.51 16.90
CA PHE A 109 -16.75 0.80 15.69
C PHE A 109 -17.21 -0.63 15.98
N THR A 110 -18.27 -1.06 15.30
CA THR A 110 -18.81 -2.42 15.36
C THR A 110 -18.73 -3.11 14.00
N SER A 111 -18.62 -4.44 14.02
CA SER A 111 -18.60 -5.25 12.80
C SER A 111 -19.93 -5.15 12.08
N CYS A 112 -19.89 -5.10 10.75
CA CYS A 112 -21.05 -5.29 9.90
C CYS A 112 -21.65 -6.69 10.15
N THR A 113 -22.97 -6.78 10.23
CA THR A 113 -23.68 -8.06 10.27
C THR A 113 -24.59 -8.24 9.06
N GLU A 114 -25.05 -7.15 8.45
CA GLU A 114 -25.94 -7.16 7.30
C GLU A 114 -25.58 -6.09 6.27
N ILE A 115 -25.89 -6.35 5.00
CA ILE A 115 -25.72 -5.39 3.90
C ILE A 115 -27.10 -5.04 3.36
N PHE A 116 -27.42 -3.76 3.38
CA PHE A 116 -28.68 -3.20 2.93
C PHE A 116 -28.52 -2.56 1.55
N TYR A 117 -29.64 -2.51 0.83
CA TYR A 117 -29.75 -1.90 -0.49
C TYR A 117 -30.57 -0.63 -0.36
N ARG A 118 -29.97 0.50 -0.72
CA ARG A 118 -30.66 1.78 -0.74
C ARG A 118 -31.53 1.83 -1.99
N GLN A 119 -32.83 2.09 -1.81
CA GLN A 119 -33.71 2.44 -2.92
C GLN A 119 -33.26 3.80 -3.48
N GLY A 120 -32.98 3.83 -4.78
CA GLY A 120 -32.64 5.04 -5.52
C GLY A 120 -33.66 5.28 -6.62
N GLU A 121 -33.56 6.42 -7.30
CA GLU A 121 -34.37 6.71 -8.48
C GLU A 121 -34.17 5.65 -9.57
N ASP A 122 -35.22 5.40 -10.37
CA ASP A 122 -35.19 4.40 -11.44
C ASP A 122 -34.03 4.65 -12.41
N GLY A 123 -33.23 3.61 -12.66
CA GLY A 123 -32.03 3.68 -13.51
C GLY A 123 -30.75 4.14 -12.80
N SER A 124 -30.81 4.54 -11.53
CA SER A 124 -29.62 4.86 -10.73
C SER A 124 -28.85 3.61 -10.31
N LYS A 125 -27.53 3.75 -10.07
CA LYS A 125 -26.73 2.64 -9.56
C LYS A 125 -27.18 2.27 -8.15
N VAL A 126 -27.49 1.00 -7.96
CA VAL A 126 -27.81 0.41 -6.64
C VAL A 126 -26.70 0.77 -5.65
N SER A 127 -27.07 1.50 -4.60
CA SER A 127 -26.17 1.89 -3.52
C SER A 127 -26.34 0.93 -2.35
N LYS A 128 -25.22 0.51 -1.74
CA LYS A 128 -25.21 -0.41 -0.60
C LYS A 128 -24.73 0.31 0.66
N PHE A 129 -25.25 -0.09 1.80
CA PHE A 129 -24.77 0.33 3.11
C PHE A 129 -24.86 -0.84 4.10
N SER A 130 -24.34 -0.67 5.31
CA SER A 130 -24.35 -1.69 6.36
C SER A 130 -24.59 -1.01 7.72
N ASN A 131 -24.91 -1.81 8.72
CA ASN A 131 -25.11 -1.40 10.11
C ASN A 131 -23.80 -1.28 10.93
N GLY A 132 -22.67 -1.66 10.35
CA GLY A 132 -21.35 -1.59 11.00
C GLY A 132 -20.36 -0.72 10.25
N ALA A 133 -19.10 -0.82 10.66
CA ALA A 133 -18.03 0.02 10.18
C ALA A 133 -17.56 -0.34 8.75
N ILE A 134 -17.45 0.70 7.92
CA ILE A 134 -17.06 0.62 6.52
C ILE A 134 -15.63 1.12 6.33
N ILE A 135 -14.76 0.25 5.81
CA ILE A 135 -13.39 0.57 5.45
C ILE A 135 -13.38 1.43 4.18
N LYS A 136 -12.78 2.62 4.27
CA LYS A 136 -12.62 3.58 3.17
C LYS A 136 -11.22 3.56 2.57
N ARG A 137 -10.22 3.10 3.31
CA ARG A 137 -8.86 2.88 2.81
C ARG A 137 -8.17 1.80 3.64
N LEU A 138 -7.39 0.97 2.97
CA LEU A 138 -6.55 -0.03 3.60
C LEU A 138 -5.21 -0.06 2.87
N ASP A 139 -4.09 0.12 3.58
CA ASP A 139 -2.77 -0.02 2.98
C ASP A 139 -2.14 -1.32 3.50
N ILE A 140 -1.91 -2.28 2.60
CA ILE A 140 -1.31 -3.58 2.90
C ILE A 140 0.16 -3.58 2.48
N THR A 141 1.00 -4.20 3.32
CA THR A 141 2.45 -4.01 3.23
C THR A 141 3.22 -5.29 3.55
N THR A 142 4.30 -5.53 2.82
CA THR A 142 5.27 -6.59 3.14
C THR A 142 6.68 -6.07 2.90
N ASN A 143 7.64 -6.46 3.74
CA ASN A 143 9.06 -6.15 3.50
C ASN A 143 9.80 -7.34 2.93
N LYS A 144 10.81 -7.07 2.10
CA LYS A 144 11.81 -8.03 1.63
C LYS A 144 13.20 -7.48 1.91
N ALA A 145 14.16 -8.38 2.09
CA ALA A 145 15.57 -8.04 2.20
C ALA A 145 16.25 -8.35 0.86
N VAL A 146 16.98 -7.39 0.29
CA VAL A 146 17.71 -7.56 -0.97
C VAL A 146 19.24 -7.45 -0.80
N GLY A 147 19.69 -7.20 0.43
CA GLY A 147 21.10 -7.01 0.76
C GLY A 147 21.54 -5.54 0.65
N LEU A 148 22.49 -5.16 1.48
CA LEU A 148 23.06 -3.81 1.53
C LEU A 148 23.54 -3.34 0.15
N GLY A 149 23.11 -2.16 -0.28
CA GLY A 149 23.55 -1.52 -1.53
C GLY A 149 22.85 -2.03 -2.79
N ASN A 150 22.03 -3.08 -2.71
CA ASN A 150 21.32 -3.65 -3.85
C ASN A 150 19.95 -3.00 -4.11
N GLU A 151 19.43 -2.21 -3.18
CA GLU A 151 18.05 -1.74 -3.14
C GLU A 151 17.72 -0.82 -4.31
N ARG A 152 18.61 0.14 -4.62
CA ARG A 152 18.43 1.06 -5.75
C ARG A 152 18.43 0.31 -7.08
N THR A 153 19.36 -0.63 -7.26
CA THR A 153 19.42 -1.49 -8.45
C THR A 153 18.16 -2.34 -8.57
N PHE A 154 17.69 -2.92 -7.46
CA PHE A 154 16.46 -3.70 -7.40
C PHE A 154 15.22 -2.87 -7.77
N LEU A 155 15.07 -1.66 -7.22
CA LEU A 155 13.97 -0.76 -7.58
C LEU A 155 14.04 -0.28 -9.04
N LYS A 156 15.25 -0.02 -9.55
CA LYS A 156 15.48 0.33 -10.95
C LYS A 156 14.99 -0.79 -11.87
N ALA A 157 15.32 -2.04 -11.57
CA ALA A 157 14.83 -3.21 -12.31
C ALA A 157 13.30 -3.35 -12.21
N LEU A 158 12.73 -3.25 -11.00
CA LEU A 158 11.28 -3.29 -10.80
C LEU A 158 10.53 -2.23 -11.60
N SER A 159 11.10 -1.03 -11.75
CA SER A 159 10.46 0.08 -12.47
C SER A 159 10.17 -0.20 -13.96
N GLN A 160 10.84 -1.18 -14.56
CA GLN A 160 10.54 -1.61 -15.92
C GLN A 160 9.26 -2.42 -16.04
N MET A 161 8.87 -3.05 -14.93
CA MET A 161 7.75 -3.96 -14.92
C MET A 161 6.45 -3.19 -14.91
N ARG A 162 5.45 -3.75 -15.59
CA ARG A 162 4.06 -3.33 -15.41
C ARG A 162 3.39 -4.17 -14.36
N TYR A 163 2.71 -3.51 -13.45
CA TYR A 163 1.78 -4.15 -12.52
C TYR A 163 0.35 -3.85 -12.97
N ARG A 164 -0.40 -4.91 -13.32
CA ARG A 164 -1.74 -4.79 -13.91
C ARG A 164 -1.71 -3.90 -15.16
N ASN A 165 -2.51 -2.83 -15.16
CA ASN A 165 -2.58 -1.84 -16.23
C ASN A 165 -1.65 -0.63 -16.00
N SER A 166 -0.94 -0.61 -14.87
CA SER A 166 -0.10 0.51 -14.46
C SER A 166 1.34 0.37 -14.94
N ILE A 167 1.98 1.52 -15.15
CA ILE A 167 3.35 1.70 -15.63
C ILE A 167 4.22 2.02 -14.42
N GLY A 168 5.35 1.31 -14.29
CA GLY A 168 6.34 1.59 -13.27
C GLY A 168 7.01 2.94 -13.51
N ARG A 169 7.12 3.74 -12.47
CA ARG A 169 7.78 5.04 -12.47
C ARG A 169 8.75 5.11 -11.30
N LEU A 170 10.03 5.12 -11.62
CA LEU A 170 11.09 5.36 -10.64
C LEU A 170 11.13 6.84 -10.28
N HIS A 171 11.13 7.15 -9.00
CA HIS A 171 11.28 8.51 -8.49
C HIS A 171 12.70 9.02 -8.76
N THR A 172 12.87 10.34 -8.81
CA THR A 172 14.15 10.99 -9.16
C THR A 172 15.31 10.60 -8.24
N ASN A 173 15.02 10.38 -6.95
CA ASN A 173 16.00 9.95 -5.97
C ASN A 173 16.37 8.46 -6.08
N GLY A 174 15.71 7.66 -6.93
CA GLY A 174 15.94 6.22 -7.07
C GLY A 174 15.55 5.36 -5.85
N CYS A 175 14.89 5.94 -4.84
CA CYS A 175 14.53 5.24 -3.59
C CYS A 175 13.10 4.71 -3.56
N THR A 176 12.28 5.09 -4.54
CA THR A 176 10.88 4.70 -4.63
C THR A 176 10.50 4.44 -6.08
N VAL A 177 9.73 3.39 -6.31
CA VAL A 177 9.02 3.14 -7.56
C VAL A 177 7.54 3.05 -7.26
N ASP A 178 6.71 3.72 -8.06
CA ASP A 178 5.27 3.57 -8.01
C ASP A 178 4.70 3.11 -9.36
N TRP A 179 3.46 2.61 -9.33
CA TRP A 179 2.79 2.13 -10.54
C TRP A 179 1.52 2.94 -10.79
N LEU A 180 1.56 3.73 -11.87
CA LEU A 180 0.49 4.67 -12.21
C LEU A 180 -0.14 4.36 -13.57
N SER A 181 -1.36 4.85 -13.80
CA SER A 181 -1.93 4.86 -15.14
C SER A 181 -1.10 5.71 -16.11
N ALA A 182 -1.34 5.59 -17.41
CA ALA A 182 -0.71 6.46 -18.41
C ALA A 182 -0.96 7.96 -18.17
N LYS A 183 -2.03 8.32 -17.43
CA LYS A 183 -2.35 9.68 -17.03
C LYS A 183 -1.75 10.07 -15.66
N GLY A 184 -0.86 9.26 -15.09
CA GLY A 184 -0.25 9.52 -13.79
C GLY A 184 -1.17 9.34 -12.58
N SER A 185 -2.26 8.57 -12.72
CA SER A 185 -3.26 8.40 -11.66
C SER A 185 -3.39 6.96 -11.17
N ALA A 186 -3.79 6.80 -9.91
CA ALA A 186 -4.00 5.51 -9.26
C ALA A 186 -5.30 5.55 -8.45
N ASN A 187 -6.45 5.42 -9.12
CA ASN A 187 -7.77 5.65 -8.50
C ASN A 187 -8.27 4.47 -7.66
N LEU A 188 -7.78 3.26 -7.92
CA LEU A 188 -8.22 2.03 -7.27
C LEU A 188 -7.18 1.54 -6.27
N ILE A 189 -5.99 1.24 -6.77
CA ILE A 189 -4.84 0.78 -6.00
C ILE A 189 -3.68 1.70 -6.36
N TYR A 190 -2.96 2.20 -5.37
CA TYR A 190 -1.64 2.83 -5.56
C TYR A 190 -0.57 1.87 -5.03
N PRO A 191 0.10 1.11 -5.92
CA PRO A 191 1.21 0.23 -5.57
C PRO A 191 2.52 1.03 -5.55
N SER A 192 3.36 0.79 -4.56
CA SER A 192 4.70 1.35 -4.49
C SER A 192 5.68 0.38 -3.84
N CYS A 193 6.93 0.44 -4.28
CA CYS A 193 8.05 -0.16 -3.59
C CYS A 193 9.06 0.91 -3.20
N TYR A 194 9.59 0.87 -1.99
CA TYR A 194 10.56 1.86 -1.52
C TYR A 194 11.60 1.30 -0.57
N ILE A 195 12.76 1.96 -0.53
CA ILE A 195 13.86 1.64 0.37
C ILE A 195 13.49 2.12 1.77
N LYS A 196 13.38 1.20 2.73
CA LYS A 196 12.77 1.53 4.02
C LYS A 196 13.66 2.38 4.92
N HIS A 197 14.97 2.14 4.94
CA HIS A 197 15.88 2.99 5.72
C HIS A 197 15.89 4.43 5.18
N GLU A 198 15.89 4.63 3.86
CA GLU A 198 15.79 5.96 3.24
C GLU A 198 14.49 6.70 3.62
N GLU A 199 13.36 5.98 3.66
CA GLU A 199 12.08 6.52 4.14
C GLU A 199 12.17 6.95 5.61
N LEU A 200 12.73 6.10 6.47
CA LEU A 200 12.94 6.40 7.89
C LEU A 200 13.83 7.63 8.09
N ARG A 201 14.89 7.77 7.28
CA ARG A 201 15.80 8.92 7.30
C ARG A 201 15.06 10.20 6.98
N LEU A 202 14.38 10.25 5.84
CA LEU A 202 13.73 11.45 5.32
C LEU A 202 12.57 11.94 6.18
N HIS A 203 11.79 11.04 6.79
CA HIS A 203 10.53 11.42 7.41
C HIS A 203 10.58 11.58 8.93
N SER A 204 11.46 10.85 9.62
CA SER A 204 11.37 10.69 11.08
C SER A 204 12.70 10.68 11.83
N TYR A 205 13.84 10.39 11.19
CA TYR A 205 15.14 10.27 11.88
C TYR A 205 15.54 11.54 12.64
N ASP A 206 15.66 12.67 11.95
CA ASP A 206 16.03 13.94 12.60
C ASP A 206 14.94 14.44 13.56
N LYS A 207 13.67 14.17 13.26
CA LYS A 207 12.55 14.56 14.15
C LYS A 207 12.62 13.84 15.49
N ILE A 208 12.93 12.54 15.47
CA ILE A 208 13.06 11.72 16.67
C ILE A 208 14.35 12.11 17.41
N LYS A 209 15.47 12.29 16.69
CA LYS A 209 16.73 12.78 17.25
C LYS A 209 16.53 14.09 18.01
N ASN A 210 15.88 15.06 17.37
CA ASN A 210 15.67 16.39 17.94
C ASN A 210 14.65 16.39 19.08
N LYS A 211 13.63 15.52 19.04
CA LYS A 211 12.60 15.45 20.08
C LYS A 211 13.08 14.80 21.37
N PHE A 212 13.83 13.68 21.27
CA PHE A 212 14.23 12.88 22.44
C PHE A 212 15.69 13.07 22.82
N GLY A 213 16.53 13.56 21.91
CA GLY A 213 17.97 13.73 22.10
C GLY A 213 18.78 12.52 21.61
N GLU A 214 20.03 12.77 21.22
CA GLU A 214 20.94 11.79 20.60
C GLU A 214 21.31 10.60 21.51
N HIS A 215 21.29 10.82 22.83
CA HIS A 215 21.63 9.77 23.80
C HIS A 215 20.41 9.04 24.37
N SER A 216 19.20 9.41 23.96
CA SER A 216 17.95 8.80 24.43
C SER A 216 17.80 7.34 24.00
N ASN A 217 17.07 6.55 24.79
CA ASN A 217 16.77 5.17 24.47
C ASN A 217 15.85 5.06 23.24
N GLU A 218 14.98 6.04 23.04
CA GLU A 218 14.09 6.18 21.90
C GLU A 218 14.89 6.35 20.61
N PHE A 219 15.82 7.30 20.57
CA PHE A 219 16.63 7.53 19.38
C PHE A 219 17.58 6.37 19.11
N LYS A 220 18.21 5.79 20.14
CA LYS A 220 19.04 4.57 20.00
C LYS A 220 18.25 3.44 19.38
N TYR A 221 17.07 3.11 19.91
CA TYR A 221 16.20 2.08 19.33
C TYR A 221 15.85 2.38 17.87
N TYR A 222 15.45 3.63 17.57
CA TYR A 222 15.12 4.01 16.20
C TYR A 222 16.31 3.88 15.25
N LYS A 223 17.50 4.28 15.70
CA LYS A 223 18.76 4.14 14.96
C LYS A 223 19.12 2.67 14.74
N ASP A 224 18.97 1.81 15.75
CA ASP A 224 19.22 0.37 15.60
C ASP A 224 18.30 -0.26 14.55
N VAL A 225 17.03 0.14 14.52
CA VAL A 225 16.08 -0.30 13.48
C VAL A 225 16.49 0.25 12.10
N TYR A 226 16.90 1.51 12.02
CA TYR A 226 17.38 2.13 10.79
C TYR A 226 18.61 1.40 10.23
N ASP A 227 19.64 1.21 11.06
CA ASP A 227 20.90 0.53 10.71
C ASP A 227 20.62 -0.92 10.29
N TYR A 228 19.69 -1.61 10.96
CA TYR A 228 19.27 -2.95 10.57
C TYR A 228 18.61 -2.97 9.18
N CYS A 229 17.77 -1.97 8.86
CA CYS A 229 17.12 -1.87 7.56
C CYS A 229 18.10 -1.54 6.44
N GLU A 230 19.12 -0.73 6.72
CA GLU A 230 20.21 -0.43 5.80
C GLU A 230 21.05 -1.68 5.54
N LYS A 231 21.55 -2.33 6.60
CA LYS A 231 22.41 -3.53 6.50
C LYS A 231 21.75 -4.69 5.74
N ASN A 232 20.44 -4.85 5.84
CA ASN A 232 19.71 -5.91 5.15
C ASN A 232 19.16 -5.50 3.77
N GLY A 233 19.30 -4.24 3.39
CA GLY A 233 18.67 -3.66 2.22
C GLY A 233 17.18 -3.91 2.16
N VAL A 234 16.46 -3.35 3.13
CA VAL A 234 15.02 -3.57 3.26
C VAL A 234 14.24 -2.75 2.22
N VAL A 235 13.53 -3.47 1.36
CA VAL A 235 12.59 -2.91 0.39
C VAL A 235 11.18 -3.27 0.82
N ARG A 236 10.33 -2.25 0.93
CA ARG A 236 8.92 -2.42 1.28
C ARG A 236 8.05 -2.45 0.04
N PHE A 237 7.14 -3.41 -0.04
CA PHE A 237 6.09 -3.55 -1.04
C PHE A 237 4.76 -3.12 -0.40
N GLU A 238 4.23 -1.97 -0.82
CA GLU A 238 3.04 -1.36 -0.25
C GLU A 238 1.95 -1.20 -1.33
N GLN A 239 0.72 -1.57 -1.01
CA GLN A 239 -0.44 -1.35 -1.87
C GLN A 239 -1.52 -0.57 -1.11
N LYS A 240 -1.75 0.68 -1.52
CA LYS A 240 -2.81 1.54 -0.97
C LYS A 240 -4.12 1.26 -1.67
N LEU A 241 -5.02 0.55 -0.99
CA LEU A 241 -6.33 0.16 -1.49
C LEU A 241 -7.33 1.26 -1.18
N LYS A 242 -7.79 1.97 -2.22
CA LYS A 242 -8.70 3.11 -2.07
C LYS A 242 -10.15 2.65 -1.99
N SER A 243 -11.01 3.48 -1.40
CA SER A 243 -12.45 3.24 -1.22
C SER A 243 -13.14 2.63 -2.44
N ARG A 244 -12.90 3.18 -3.64
CA ARG A 244 -13.49 2.66 -4.88
C ARG A 244 -13.11 1.21 -5.20
N TYR A 245 -11.86 0.82 -4.91
CA TYR A 245 -11.43 -0.57 -5.08
C TYR A 245 -12.09 -1.46 -4.04
N LEU A 246 -12.05 -1.06 -2.76
CA LEU A 246 -12.66 -1.83 -1.67
C LEU A 246 -14.15 -2.05 -1.89
N GLN A 247 -14.89 -1.03 -2.32
CA GLN A 247 -16.31 -1.14 -2.67
C GLN A 247 -16.54 -2.09 -3.85
N ARG A 248 -15.74 -1.96 -4.93
CA ARG A 248 -15.88 -2.79 -6.12
C ARG A 248 -15.66 -4.27 -5.83
N GLU A 249 -14.70 -4.59 -4.96
CA GLU A 249 -14.38 -5.97 -4.58
C GLU A 249 -15.19 -6.49 -3.37
N ASN A 250 -16.11 -5.68 -2.83
CA ASN A 250 -16.84 -5.94 -1.57
C ASN A 250 -15.91 -6.22 -0.36
N LEU A 251 -14.78 -5.52 -0.30
CA LEU A 251 -13.77 -5.57 0.77
C LEU A 251 -13.88 -4.40 1.77
N CYS A 252 -15.02 -3.69 1.78
CA CYS A 252 -15.22 -2.54 2.65
C CYS A 252 -16.06 -2.82 3.90
N TYR A 253 -16.69 -3.99 4.05
CA TYR A 253 -17.60 -4.29 5.16
C TYR A 253 -16.85 -5.08 6.23
N TRP A 254 -16.31 -4.40 7.25
CA TRP A 254 -15.57 -5.08 8.31
C TRP A 254 -16.47 -6.10 9.02
N GLY A 255 -16.02 -7.34 9.19
CA GLY A 255 -16.80 -8.44 9.75
C GLY A 255 -17.54 -9.32 8.73
N LEU A 256 -17.84 -8.81 7.52
CA LEU A 256 -18.48 -9.58 6.45
C LEU A 256 -17.58 -9.83 5.22
N SER A 257 -16.64 -8.92 4.97
CA SER A 257 -15.74 -9.01 3.84
C SER A 257 -14.75 -10.17 3.98
N ASP A 258 -14.58 -10.95 2.91
CA ASP A 258 -13.55 -11.98 2.81
C ASP A 258 -12.19 -11.35 2.47
N PHE A 259 -11.38 -11.14 3.51
CA PHE A 259 -10.07 -10.51 3.39
C PHE A 259 -8.95 -11.45 2.92
N THR A 260 -9.21 -12.76 2.74
CA THR A 260 -8.20 -13.69 2.18
C THR A 260 -7.77 -13.28 0.77
N LYS A 261 -8.64 -12.58 0.03
CA LYS A 261 -8.34 -11.99 -1.29
C LYS A 261 -7.18 -11.00 -1.28
N LEU A 262 -6.92 -10.34 -0.13
CA LEU A 262 -5.81 -9.42 0.03
C LEU A 262 -4.46 -10.13 0.00
N GLU A 263 -4.40 -11.37 0.48
CA GLU A 263 -3.17 -12.17 0.46
C GLU A 263 -2.77 -12.48 -0.99
N ASN A 264 -3.71 -12.96 -1.80
CA ASN A 264 -3.48 -13.20 -3.23
C ASN A 264 -3.04 -11.92 -3.96
N LEU A 265 -3.69 -10.79 -3.66
CA LEU A 265 -3.35 -9.48 -4.21
C LEU A 265 -1.92 -9.07 -3.86
N GLN A 266 -1.49 -9.30 -2.62
CA GLN A 266 -0.15 -8.93 -2.16
C GLN A 266 0.92 -9.89 -2.69
N VAL A 267 0.64 -11.19 -2.71
CA VAL A 267 1.55 -12.21 -3.26
C VAL A 267 1.79 -11.97 -4.75
N GLU A 268 0.76 -11.60 -5.53
CA GLU A 268 0.91 -11.23 -6.95
C GLU A 268 1.90 -10.07 -7.12
N PHE A 269 1.76 -9.03 -6.29
CA PHE A 269 2.60 -7.84 -6.35
C PHE A 269 4.05 -8.13 -5.91
N MET A 270 4.22 -8.82 -4.77
CA MET A 270 5.53 -9.20 -4.26
C MET A 270 6.30 -10.09 -5.22
N ASN A 271 5.62 -11.03 -5.91
CA ASN A 271 6.27 -11.96 -6.81
C ASN A 271 6.51 -11.37 -8.21
N MET A 272 6.18 -10.10 -8.44
CA MET A 272 6.37 -9.49 -9.75
C MET A 272 7.84 -9.57 -10.21
N TYR A 273 8.81 -9.34 -9.32
CA TYR A 273 10.23 -9.43 -9.65
C TYR A 273 10.66 -10.82 -10.15
N LYS A 274 9.93 -11.90 -9.81
CA LYS A 274 10.27 -13.26 -10.28
C LYS A 274 10.14 -13.43 -11.79
N LYS A 275 9.43 -12.51 -12.46
CA LYS A 275 9.34 -12.48 -13.93
C LYS A 275 10.57 -11.83 -14.57
N LEU A 276 11.48 -11.25 -13.78
CA LEU A 276 12.78 -10.77 -14.24
C LEU A 276 13.73 -11.97 -14.39
N SER A 277 13.40 -12.92 -15.26
CA SER A 277 14.21 -14.13 -15.47
C SER A 277 15.18 -14.03 -16.64
N VAL A 278 15.14 -12.95 -17.44
CA VAL A 278 15.99 -12.84 -18.64
C VAL A 278 17.42 -12.48 -18.21
N SER A 279 18.28 -13.49 -18.11
CA SER A 279 19.70 -13.39 -17.75
C SER A 279 20.57 -12.92 -18.92
N LYS A 280 20.22 -13.32 -20.15
CA LYS A 280 20.82 -12.83 -21.41
C LYS A 280 19.73 -12.45 -22.41
N TYR A 281 19.86 -11.26 -22.99
CA TYR A 281 19.04 -10.80 -24.10
C TYR A 281 19.77 -11.13 -25.41
N ASP A 282 19.95 -12.42 -25.66
CA ASP A 282 20.14 -12.91 -27.01
C ASP A 282 18.82 -13.56 -27.47
N LEU A 283 18.67 -13.66 -28.78
CA LEU A 283 17.43 -14.13 -29.40
C LEU A 283 17.09 -15.55 -28.93
N GLU A 284 18.11 -16.39 -28.77
CA GLU A 284 18.02 -17.78 -28.31
C GLU A 284 17.46 -17.85 -26.89
N THR A 285 18.05 -17.11 -25.94
CA THR A 285 17.60 -17.09 -24.53
C THR A 285 16.16 -16.60 -24.40
N ILE A 286 15.77 -15.55 -25.13
CA ILE A 286 14.39 -15.04 -25.08
C ILE A 286 13.41 -16.07 -25.66
N ALA A 287 13.77 -16.71 -26.78
CA ALA A 287 12.94 -17.74 -27.40
C ALA A 287 12.81 -18.98 -26.50
N GLU A 288 13.91 -19.47 -25.93
CA GLU A 288 13.93 -20.59 -24.98
C GLU A 288 13.10 -20.32 -23.74
N GLN A 289 13.14 -19.10 -23.18
CA GLN A 289 12.31 -18.74 -22.03
C GLN A 289 10.82 -18.75 -22.35
N LEU A 290 10.42 -18.27 -23.53
CA LEU A 290 9.03 -18.29 -23.96
C LEU A 290 8.51 -19.73 -24.12
N VAL A 291 9.34 -20.66 -24.60
CA VAL A 291 8.98 -22.08 -24.74
C VAL A 291 8.98 -22.79 -23.38
N SER A 292 10.05 -22.66 -22.60
CA SER A 292 10.21 -23.34 -21.30
C SER A 292 9.17 -22.92 -20.26
N GLN A 293 8.72 -21.66 -20.29
CA GLN A 293 7.62 -21.19 -19.43
C GLN A 293 6.22 -21.50 -19.99
N GLY A 294 6.12 -22.24 -21.11
CA GLY A 294 4.84 -22.61 -21.73
C GLY A 294 4.05 -21.43 -22.29
N VAL A 295 4.70 -20.29 -22.58
CA VAL A 295 4.03 -19.10 -23.13
C VAL A 295 3.63 -19.33 -24.59
N VAL A 296 4.43 -20.11 -25.32
CA VAL A 296 4.15 -20.56 -26.69
C VAL A 296 4.52 -22.04 -26.83
N ASP A 297 3.84 -22.69 -27.77
CA ASP A 297 3.96 -24.13 -28.07
C ASP A 297 5.15 -24.49 -28.96
N THR A 298 5.72 -23.51 -29.68
CA THR A 298 6.68 -23.76 -30.74
C THR A 298 7.82 -22.75 -30.70
N LEU A 299 9.04 -23.24 -30.96
CA LEU A 299 10.23 -22.40 -31.05
C LEU A 299 10.06 -21.32 -32.11
N ARG A 300 9.44 -21.62 -33.26
CA ARG A 300 9.18 -20.63 -34.32
C ARG A 300 8.42 -19.40 -33.81
N LYS A 301 7.32 -19.58 -33.06
CA LYS A 301 6.55 -18.45 -32.49
C LYS A 301 7.35 -17.69 -31.43
N ALA A 302 8.19 -18.41 -30.68
CA ALA A 302 9.10 -17.84 -29.70
C ALA A 302 10.16 -16.95 -30.36
N THR A 303 10.86 -17.47 -31.38
CA THR A 303 11.87 -16.77 -32.19
C THR A 303 11.32 -15.50 -32.80
N THR A 304 10.08 -15.51 -33.33
CA THR A 304 9.45 -14.29 -33.86
C THR A 304 9.25 -13.24 -32.76
N SER A 305 8.77 -13.64 -31.58
CA SER A 305 8.56 -12.71 -30.47
C SER A 305 9.89 -12.19 -29.92
N ALA A 306 10.92 -13.04 -29.85
CA ALA A 306 12.28 -12.69 -29.48
C ALA A 306 12.91 -11.69 -30.47
N TYR A 307 12.70 -11.88 -31.77
CA TYR A 307 13.16 -10.94 -32.80
C TYR A 307 12.60 -9.53 -32.57
N TYR A 308 11.30 -9.39 -32.29
CA TYR A 308 10.72 -8.08 -31.99
C TYR A 308 11.23 -7.48 -30.68
N ALA A 309 11.55 -8.30 -29.68
CA ALA A 309 12.22 -7.83 -28.48
C ALA A 309 13.62 -7.28 -28.82
N MET A 310 14.39 -7.95 -29.67
CA MET A 310 15.71 -7.47 -30.10
C MET A 310 15.64 -6.16 -30.91
N LEU A 311 14.68 -6.03 -31.81
CA LEU A 311 14.43 -4.77 -32.53
C LEU A 311 14.13 -3.63 -31.56
N TRP A 312 13.26 -3.87 -30.58
CA TRP A 312 12.94 -2.91 -29.53
C TRP A 312 14.16 -2.54 -28.69
N VAL A 313 15.00 -3.51 -28.30
CA VAL A 313 16.26 -3.25 -27.57
C VAL A 313 17.18 -2.33 -28.40
N SER A 314 17.25 -2.55 -29.71
CA SER A 314 18.05 -1.73 -30.62
C SER A 314 17.46 -0.34 -30.93
N GLY A 315 16.30 0.01 -30.36
CA GLY A 315 15.61 1.28 -30.61
C GLY A 315 15.00 1.39 -32.02
N LYS A 316 14.89 0.28 -32.76
CA LYS A 316 14.32 0.26 -34.12
C LYS A 316 12.79 0.19 -34.08
N GLU A 317 12.14 0.74 -35.10
CA GLU A 317 10.70 0.59 -35.28
C GLU A 317 10.32 -0.88 -35.50
N LEU A 318 9.22 -1.31 -34.88
CA LEU A 318 8.78 -2.71 -34.94
C LEU A 318 8.02 -3.06 -36.21
N GLY A 319 7.43 -2.06 -36.90
CA GLY A 319 6.63 -2.27 -38.12
C GLY A 319 5.41 -3.18 -37.93
N LEU A 320 4.93 -3.36 -36.70
CA LEU A 320 3.88 -4.33 -36.35
C LEU A 320 2.47 -3.74 -36.53
N ARG A 321 1.55 -4.54 -37.11
CA ARG A 321 0.11 -4.22 -37.08
C ARG A 321 -0.43 -4.34 -35.65
N ASN A 322 -1.48 -3.59 -35.33
CA ASN A 322 -2.08 -3.55 -33.98
C ASN A 322 -2.36 -4.92 -33.35
N ARG A 323 -2.86 -5.90 -34.12
CA ARG A 323 -3.11 -7.25 -33.61
C ARG A 323 -1.81 -7.97 -33.23
N GLN A 324 -0.84 -7.96 -34.14
CA GLN A 324 0.46 -8.62 -33.94
C GLN A 324 1.24 -7.97 -32.79
N TYR A 325 1.19 -6.64 -32.70
CA TYR A 325 1.77 -5.89 -31.60
C TYR A 325 1.22 -6.34 -30.24
N LYS A 326 -0.11 -6.42 -30.10
CA LYS A 326 -0.76 -6.88 -28.86
C LYS A 326 -0.37 -8.32 -28.53
N GLU A 327 -0.30 -9.20 -29.52
CA GLU A 327 0.06 -10.61 -29.35
C GLU A 327 1.50 -10.80 -28.87
N HIS A 328 2.48 -10.20 -29.56
CA HIS A 328 3.88 -10.30 -29.17
C HIS A 328 4.15 -9.63 -27.83
N ARG A 329 3.54 -8.46 -27.58
CA ARG A 329 3.61 -7.79 -26.27
C ARG A 329 3.05 -8.67 -25.16
N ALA A 330 1.91 -9.33 -25.36
CA ALA A 330 1.31 -10.20 -24.35
C ALA A 330 2.22 -11.39 -23.99
N ARG A 331 2.89 -12.00 -24.99
CA ARG A 331 3.87 -13.06 -24.78
C ARG A 331 5.10 -12.56 -24.02
N LEU A 332 5.72 -11.48 -24.50
CA LEU A 332 6.93 -10.90 -23.91
C LEU A 332 6.72 -10.44 -22.47
N ARG A 333 5.53 -9.93 -22.12
CA ARG A 333 5.21 -9.55 -20.72
C ARG A 333 5.23 -10.72 -19.73
N LYS A 334 5.10 -11.97 -20.20
CA LYS A 334 5.20 -13.16 -19.34
C LYS A 334 6.63 -13.36 -18.81
N ILE A 335 7.62 -12.97 -19.60
CA ILE A 335 9.05 -13.05 -19.27
C ILE A 335 9.65 -11.68 -18.89
N GLY A 336 8.81 -10.72 -18.49
CA GLY A 336 9.26 -9.42 -17.96
C GLY A 336 9.65 -8.36 -19.01
N ILE A 337 9.43 -8.60 -20.30
CA ILE A 337 9.72 -7.63 -21.38
C ILE A 337 8.44 -6.90 -21.80
N ASP A 338 8.42 -5.56 -21.77
CA ASP A 338 7.30 -4.77 -22.28
C ASP A 338 7.73 -3.76 -23.36
N ILE A 339 7.55 -4.17 -24.62
CA ILE A 339 7.83 -3.39 -25.84
C ILE A 339 6.92 -2.15 -26.03
N ALA A 340 6.02 -1.86 -25.08
CA ALA A 340 5.28 -0.59 -25.04
C ALA A 340 5.99 0.51 -24.25
N ASN A 341 6.99 0.17 -23.46
CA ASN A 341 7.80 1.15 -22.77
C ASN A 341 8.99 1.56 -23.67
N PRO A 342 9.50 2.81 -23.58
CA PRO A 342 10.77 3.15 -24.20
C PRO A 342 11.88 2.22 -23.71
N CYS A 343 12.76 1.81 -24.62
CA CYS A 343 13.94 1.02 -24.27
C CYS A 343 14.90 1.90 -23.45
N ASP A 344 15.09 1.58 -22.16
CA ASP A 344 16.05 2.20 -21.26
C ASP A 344 17.20 1.22 -20.93
N VAL A 345 18.31 1.34 -21.67
CA VAL A 345 19.52 0.48 -21.58
C VAL A 345 20.05 0.34 -20.16
N GLU A 346 19.99 1.42 -19.39
CA GLU A 346 20.42 1.48 -18.01
C GLU A 346 19.51 0.66 -17.08
N LYS A 347 18.19 0.71 -17.28
CA LYS A 347 17.28 -0.19 -16.56
C LYS A 347 17.44 -1.65 -16.99
N PHE A 348 17.81 -1.92 -18.25
CA PHE A 348 18.09 -3.29 -18.69
C PHE A 348 19.33 -3.89 -18.03
N GLN A 349 20.39 -3.10 -17.82
CA GLN A 349 21.54 -3.54 -17.05
C GLN A 349 21.15 -3.89 -15.61
N ALA A 350 20.26 -3.11 -14.99
CA ALA A 350 19.76 -3.43 -13.65
C ALA A 350 18.97 -4.74 -13.59
N ILE A 351 18.17 -5.05 -14.63
CA ILE A 351 17.47 -6.34 -14.73
C ILE A 351 18.46 -7.51 -14.78
N ARG A 352 19.57 -7.38 -15.53
CA ARG A 352 20.62 -8.41 -15.58
C ARG A 352 21.25 -8.67 -14.20
N VAL A 353 21.48 -7.63 -13.39
CA VAL A 353 22.03 -7.80 -12.04
C VAL A 353 21.06 -8.54 -11.13
N VAL A 354 19.75 -8.28 -11.28
CA VAL A 354 18.71 -9.00 -10.52
C VAL A 354 18.52 -10.45 -11.00
N SER A 355 18.58 -10.69 -12.32
CA SER A 355 18.31 -12.01 -12.94
C SER A 355 19.50 -12.97 -12.95
N CYS A 356 20.73 -12.47 -12.95
CA CYS A 356 21.96 -13.29 -12.91
C CYS A 356 22.42 -13.61 -11.48
N ASP A 357 21.51 -13.87 -10.54
CA ASP A 357 21.80 -14.36 -9.18
C ASP A 357 22.66 -13.45 -8.26
N HIS A 358 22.83 -12.15 -8.55
CA HIS A 358 23.60 -11.25 -7.67
C HIS A 358 22.75 -10.64 -6.54
N ILE A 359 21.43 -10.55 -6.71
CA ILE A 359 20.51 -9.99 -5.71
C ILE A 359 19.56 -11.08 -5.21
N PHE A 360 19.86 -11.65 -4.05
CA PHE A 360 18.99 -12.62 -3.38
C PHE A 360 17.87 -11.93 -2.62
N VAL A 361 16.66 -11.96 -3.17
CA VAL A 361 15.47 -11.44 -2.49
C VAL A 361 15.00 -12.45 -1.43
N ARG A 362 15.15 -12.08 -0.15
CA ARG A 362 14.79 -12.93 0.99
C ARG A 362 13.55 -12.38 1.71
N PRO A 363 12.74 -13.25 2.35
CA PRO A 363 11.76 -12.79 3.33
C PRO A 363 12.43 -11.91 4.39
N PHE A 364 11.77 -10.83 4.79
CA PHE A 364 12.27 -10.00 5.87
C PHE A 364 12.11 -10.72 7.21
N LYS A 365 13.18 -10.75 8.02
CA LYS A 365 13.16 -11.22 9.41
C LYS A 365 13.34 -10.01 10.33
N ALA A 366 12.45 -9.87 11.31
CA ALA A 366 12.60 -8.83 12.34
C ALA A 366 13.89 -9.04 13.15
N PRO A 367 14.57 -7.97 13.58
CA PRO A 367 15.66 -8.11 14.54
C PRO A 367 15.11 -8.57 15.91
N ASP A 368 15.92 -9.25 16.71
CA ASP A 368 15.47 -9.83 18.00
C ASP A 368 15.03 -8.76 19.02
N PHE A 369 15.55 -7.54 18.91
CA PHE A 369 15.17 -6.41 19.75
C PHE A 369 13.90 -5.67 19.29
N TYR A 370 13.26 -6.12 18.20
CA TYR A 370 12.14 -5.41 17.59
C TYR A 370 10.91 -5.37 18.50
N LYS A 371 10.32 -4.17 18.68
CA LYS A 371 9.11 -3.99 19.49
C LYS A 371 7.88 -4.06 18.59
N PHE A 372 7.17 -5.19 18.61
CA PHE A 372 5.93 -5.40 17.85
C PHE A 372 4.77 -4.51 18.33
N PRO A 373 3.78 -4.22 17.46
CA PRO A 373 2.58 -3.49 17.89
C PRO A 373 1.77 -4.32 18.87
N SER A 374 1.08 -3.64 19.79
CA SER A 374 0.29 -4.28 20.83
C SER A 374 -0.98 -3.48 21.10
N ASN A 375 -2.09 -4.19 21.26
CA ASN A 375 -3.37 -3.64 21.72
C ASN A 375 -3.48 -3.61 23.25
N VAL A 376 -2.46 -4.07 23.97
CA VAL A 376 -2.44 -4.02 25.43
C VAL A 376 -2.30 -2.56 25.87
N PRO A 377 -3.19 -2.05 26.75
CA PRO A 377 -3.08 -0.70 27.27
C PRO A 377 -1.71 -0.45 27.90
N VAL A 378 -1.06 0.67 27.55
CA VAL A 378 0.29 1.03 28.02
C VAL A 378 0.37 1.09 29.56
N ASN A 379 -0.77 1.32 30.22
CA ASN A 379 -0.90 1.42 31.68
C ASN A 379 -0.86 0.06 32.40
N LEU A 380 -0.79 -1.05 31.68
CA LEU A 380 -0.70 -2.41 32.23
C LEU A 380 0.64 -3.09 31.87
N ARG A 381 1.74 -2.32 31.86
CA ARG A 381 3.06 -2.95 31.94
C ARG A 381 3.25 -3.45 33.36
N LEU A 382 3.03 -4.74 33.56
CA LEU A 382 3.50 -5.46 34.75
C LEU A 382 4.99 -5.17 34.90
N VAL A 383 5.33 -4.42 35.95
CA VAL A 383 6.69 -4.29 36.43
C VAL A 383 7.02 -5.67 37.01
N ALA A 384 7.82 -6.44 36.28
CA ALA A 384 8.42 -7.66 36.79
C ALA A 384 9.69 -7.31 37.57
#